data_AF-A0A232LLZ7-F1
#
_entry.id   AF-A0A232LLZ7-F1
#
_cell.length_a   1.000
_cell.length_b   1.000
_cell.length_c   1.000
_cell.angle_alpha   90.00
_cell.angle_beta   90.00
_cell.angle_gamma   90.00
#
_symmetry.space_group_name_H-M   'P 1'
#
loop_
_entity.id
_entity.type
_entity.pdbx_description
1 polymer ?
#
loop_
_entity_poly.entity_id
_entity_poly.type
_entity_poly.pdbx_seq_one_letter_code
_entity_poly.pdbx_strand_id
1 'polypeptide(L)'
;MAGIACPFLDKFANGHHDGGAPDKILPTLSGECKKILQSNMVLAPTGCTAEFCQAGRMIHSDEQRIGESRPLEIVKKEADAFLWQLCQEGVYTESQYRQRCEEVHNSLEASAVYETVWINGSKTVARTAVWTQTSEELLHGLRLSWKNSRKCIMRSHYRELELCDLRHIKTSKGMVKSVIDEAIKAFNNGHIKPTVFAFPPRSNTGTGPMFWSKQLLNFAGYQLDDGSILGDPSNVDITKDIMDLGWVPPSPKSRWDLLPVVAMAENDAPAIAELPDELRNLVSIEHPAYSAQFQKLDLKWYQFPALSRLGFDIGGVQYTAAPFIGWYMDAEIGARNLADSFRYNSLANVAEAIGFDITSYKKRIEYSGIESLDDLPDYEQLVWL
;
A
#
# COMPACT_ATOMS: atom_id res chain seq x y z
N MET A 1 -17.65 23.23 20.13
CA MET A 1 -16.49 23.38 21.03
C MET A 1 -16.47 22.22 22.01
N ALA A 2 -15.62 21.24 21.74
CA ALA A 2 -15.11 20.27 22.70
C ALA A 2 -13.78 19.83 22.10
N GLY A 3 -12.71 20.54 22.46
CA GLY A 3 -11.37 20.29 21.97
C GLY A 3 -10.88 18.97 22.55
N ILE A 4 -10.45 18.05 21.68
CA ILE A 4 -9.64 16.91 22.09
C ILE A 4 -8.28 17.52 22.50
N ALA A 5 -8.15 17.83 23.79
CA ALA A 5 -6.86 18.19 24.36
C ALA A 5 -5.97 16.94 24.31
N CYS A 6 -4.88 17.03 23.56
CA CYS A 6 -3.84 16.01 23.54
C CYS A 6 -3.17 16.00 24.93
N PRO A 7 -3.26 14.91 25.72
CA PRO A 7 -2.70 14.87 27.09
C PRO A 7 -1.17 15.01 27.13
N PHE A 8 -0.51 14.90 25.96
CA PHE A 8 0.91 15.19 25.81
C PHE A 8 1.24 16.69 25.98
N LEU A 9 0.30 17.62 25.78
CA LEU A 9 0.61 19.06 25.88
C LEU A 9 0.65 19.58 27.32
N ASP A 10 -0.18 19.05 28.23
CA ASP A 10 -0.28 19.57 29.60
C ASP A 10 0.90 19.17 30.50
N LYS A 11 1.56 18.04 30.22
CA LYS A 11 2.77 17.62 30.97
C LYS A 11 4.04 18.37 30.55
N PHE A 12 4.09 18.95 29.36
CA PHE A 12 5.26 19.71 28.89
C PHE A 12 5.18 21.21 29.23
N ALA A 13 3.99 21.73 29.55
CA ALA A 13 3.82 23.12 29.98
C ALA A 13 4.23 23.36 31.44
N ASN A 14 4.12 22.36 32.30
CA ASN A 14 4.48 22.44 33.72
C ASN A 14 5.75 21.62 33.98
N GLY A 15 6.89 22.27 33.80
CA GLY A 15 8.21 21.64 33.89
C GLY A 15 8.47 20.92 35.21
N HIS A 16 8.62 19.60 35.13
CA HIS A 16 9.50 18.84 36.01
C HIS A 16 10.51 18.10 35.13
N HIS A 17 11.71 18.69 35.07
CA HIS A 17 12.88 18.13 34.43
C HIS A 17 13.45 17.03 35.31
N ASP A 18 13.47 15.79 34.80
CA ASP A 18 14.56 14.87 35.08
C ASP A 18 15.31 14.63 33.76
N GLY A 19 16.62 14.80 33.83
CA GLY A 19 17.46 15.22 32.71
C GLY A 19 17.67 14.21 31.58
N GLY A 20 18.10 14.75 30.43
CA GLY A 20 18.85 13.96 29.44
C GLY A 20 18.55 14.15 27.96
N ALA A 21 17.89 15.23 27.50
CA ALA A 21 17.79 15.51 26.07
C ALA A 21 18.08 16.99 25.74
N PRO A 22 18.84 17.31 24.68
CA PRO A 22 19.21 18.68 24.35
C PRO A 22 18.01 19.50 23.88
N ASP A 23 17.71 20.58 24.61
CA ASP A 23 16.59 21.54 24.45
C ASP A 23 16.48 22.28 23.09
N LYS A 24 17.36 22.00 22.12
CA LYS A 24 17.41 22.79 20.87
C LYS A 24 16.39 22.39 19.80
N ILE A 25 15.73 21.23 19.93
CA ILE A 25 14.74 20.74 18.94
C ILE A 25 13.30 21.12 19.33
N LEU A 26 13.03 21.44 20.60
CA LEU A 26 11.69 21.58 21.16
C LEU A 26 10.94 22.89 20.79
N PRO A 27 11.57 24.08 20.75
CA PRO A 27 10.85 25.33 20.46
C PRO A 27 10.32 25.41 19.02
N THR A 28 11.06 24.85 18.06
CA THR A 28 10.71 24.83 16.63
C THR A 28 9.54 23.88 16.36
N LEU A 29 9.47 22.76 17.07
CA LEU A 29 8.35 21.81 16.98
C LEU A 29 7.01 22.43 17.44
N SER A 30 7.00 23.20 18.53
CA SER A 30 5.76 23.85 19.02
C SER A 30 5.20 24.87 18.03
N GLY A 31 6.08 25.68 17.42
CA GLY A 31 5.68 26.64 16.39
C GLY A 31 5.17 25.96 15.12
N GLU A 32 5.85 24.91 14.67
CA GLU A 32 5.48 24.19 13.46
C GLU A 32 4.17 23.40 13.63
N CYS A 33 3.97 22.74 14.78
CA CYS A 33 2.70 22.09 15.10
C CYS A 33 1.53 23.09 15.09
N LYS A 34 1.71 24.30 15.65
CA LYS A 34 0.67 25.34 15.61
C LYS A 34 0.33 25.74 14.18
N LYS A 35 1.32 25.94 13.32
CA LYS A 35 1.08 26.24 11.90
C LYS A 35 0.32 25.12 11.21
N ILE A 36 0.70 23.86 11.43
CA ILE A 36 0.00 22.70 10.85
C ILE A 36 -1.46 22.69 11.29
N LEU A 37 -1.73 22.90 12.59
CA LEU A 37 -3.09 22.94 13.14
C LEU A 37 -3.92 24.12 12.61
N GLN A 38 -3.29 25.25 12.33
CA GLN A 38 -3.95 26.43 11.77
C GLN A 38 -4.22 26.30 10.27
N SER A 39 -3.32 25.66 9.53
CA SER A 39 -3.39 25.54 8.07
C SER A 39 -4.27 24.40 7.58
N ASN A 40 -4.53 23.37 8.42
CA ASN A 40 -5.27 22.17 8.03
C ASN A 40 -6.59 22.04 8.82
N MET A 41 -7.72 22.04 8.10
CA MET A 41 -9.06 21.90 8.70
C MET A 41 -9.34 20.51 9.29
N VAL A 42 -8.67 19.49 8.75
CA VAL A 42 -8.78 18.08 9.14
C VAL A 42 -7.37 17.47 9.18
N LEU A 43 -7.08 16.70 10.23
CA LEU A 43 -5.83 15.93 10.37
C LEU A 43 -6.17 14.48 10.68
N ALA A 44 -5.44 13.55 10.06
CA ALA A 44 -5.54 12.13 10.36
C ALA A 44 -4.80 11.79 11.66
N PRO A 45 -5.32 10.85 12.47
CA PRO A 45 -4.63 10.38 13.67
C PRO A 45 -3.30 9.71 13.31
N THR A 46 -2.39 9.65 14.28
CA THR A 46 -1.16 8.84 14.19
C THR A 46 -1.40 7.39 14.59
N GLY A 47 -2.58 7.09 15.14
CA GLY A 47 -2.88 5.84 15.82
C GLY A 47 -2.35 5.79 17.27
N CYS A 48 -1.45 6.69 17.67
CA CYS A 48 -0.93 6.72 19.04
C CYS A 48 -1.89 7.44 19.99
N THR A 49 -1.88 7.05 21.26
CA THR A 49 -2.51 7.79 22.38
C THR A 49 -1.45 8.38 23.31
N ALA A 50 -1.87 9.07 24.36
CA ALA A 50 -0.93 9.55 25.38
C ALA A 50 -0.27 8.40 26.17
N GLU A 51 -0.94 7.25 26.22
CA GLU A 51 -0.57 6.07 26.99
C GLU A 51 0.13 5.01 26.13
N PHE A 52 -0.03 5.05 24.80
CA PHE A 52 0.47 4.00 23.91
C PHE A 52 0.99 4.52 22.57
N CYS A 53 2.23 4.13 22.24
CA CYS A 53 2.85 4.40 20.95
C CYS A 53 2.63 3.23 19.98
N GLN A 54 1.98 3.49 18.84
CA GLN A 54 1.74 2.48 17.81
C GLN A 54 2.82 2.46 16.70
N ALA A 55 3.87 3.27 16.78
CA ALA A 55 4.81 3.48 15.67
C ALA A 55 5.51 2.19 15.16
N GLY A 56 5.71 1.19 16.04
CA GLY A 56 6.29 -0.10 15.66
C GLY A 56 5.30 -1.11 15.05
N ARG A 57 4.00 -0.77 14.97
CA ARG A 57 2.98 -1.67 14.43
C ARG A 57 2.90 -1.56 12.92
N MET A 58 2.83 -2.70 12.25
CA MET A 58 2.54 -2.74 10.82
C MET A 58 1.17 -2.13 10.49
N ILE A 59 0.20 -2.36 11.37
CA ILE A 59 -1.18 -1.90 11.24
C ILE A 59 -1.54 -1.10 12.51
N HIS A 60 -1.77 0.21 12.37
CA HIS A 60 -2.22 1.07 13.46
C HIS A 60 -3.73 0.87 13.66
N SER A 61 -4.18 0.48 14.87
CA SER A 61 -5.59 0.12 15.10
C SER A 61 -6.54 1.31 15.04
N ASP A 62 -6.05 2.48 15.44
CA ASP A 62 -6.88 3.69 15.62
C ASP A 62 -6.76 4.64 14.42
N GLU A 63 -6.10 4.17 13.35
CA GLU A 63 -6.16 4.84 12.05
C GLU A 63 -7.45 4.45 11.33
N GLN A 64 -8.12 5.47 10.80
CA GLN A 64 -9.34 5.30 10.04
C GLN A 64 -9.11 4.40 8.82
N ARG A 65 -10.02 3.43 8.64
CA ARG A 65 -10.01 2.51 7.50
C ARG A 65 -10.87 3.03 6.37
N ILE A 66 -10.48 2.64 5.16
CA ILE A 66 -11.25 2.86 3.94
C ILE A 66 -12.24 1.70 3.78
N GLY A 67 -13.45 1.98 3.32
CA GLY A 67 -14.53 1.00 3.15
C GLY A 67 -15.67 1.15 4.15
N GLU A 68 -15.52 1.99 5.18
CA GLU A 68 -16.55 2.23 6.19
C GLU A 68 -17.34 3.52 5.91
N SER A 69 -18.67 3.44 6.06
CA SER A 69 -19.55 4.62 5.95
C SER A 69 -19.30 5.61 7.09
N ARG A 70 -19.33 6.90 6.74
CA ARG A 70 -19.13 8.01 7.67
C ARG A 70 -20.38 8.87 7.81
N PRO A 71 -20.60 9.53 8.96
CA PRO A 71 -21.64 10.53 9.09
C PRO A 71 -21.49 11.66 8.06
N LEU A 72 -22.61 12.12 7.49
CA LEU A 72 -22.70 13.17 6.48
C LEU A 72 -21.89 14.41 6.86
N GLU A 73 -21.97 14.85 8.12
CA GLU A 73 -21.25 16.03 8.61
C GLU A 73 -19.73 15.85 8.61
N ILE A 74 -19.24 14.62 8.79
CA ILE A 74 -17.81 14.32 8.65
C ILE A 74 -17.40 14.41 7.17
N VAL A 75 -18.20 13.82 6.27
CA VAL A 75 -17.93 13.86 4.82
C VAL A 75 -17.93 15.30 4.30
N LYS A 76 -18.89 16.15 4.72
CA LYS A 76 -18.91 17.58 4.37
C LYS A 76 -17.63 18.29 4.83
N LYS A 77 -17.23 18.08 6.08
CA LYS A 77 -16.03 18.70 6.65
C LYS A 77 -14.77 18.28 5.89
N GLU A 78 -14.65 17.01 5.53
CA GLU A 78 -13.52 16.49 4.76
C GLU A 78 -13.51 17.02 3.33
N ALA A 79 -14.68 17.15 2.69
CA ALA A 79 -14.82 17.77 1.38
C ALA A 79 -14.36 19.23 1.42
N ASP A 80 -14.84 20.03 2.37
CA ASP A 80 -14.44 21.43 2.56
C ASP A 80 -12.94 21.56 2.82
N ALA A 81 -12.39 20.69 3.66
CA ALA A 81 -10.96 20.67 3.96
C ALA A 81 -10.11 20.38 2.72
N PHE A 82 -10.54 19.43 1.89
CA PHE A 82 -9.86 19.09 0.65
C PHE A 82 -9.95 20.24 -0.38
N LEU A 83 -11.14 20.81 -0.57
CA LEU A 83 -11.32 21.96 -1.47
C LEU A 83 -10.54 23.20 -0.99
N TRP A 84 -10.45 23.39 0.32
CA TRP A 84 -9.63 24.45 0.91
C TRP A 84 -8.15 24.23 0.64
N GLN A 85 -7.67 22.99 0.72
CA GLN A 85 -6.29 22.65 0.36
C GLN A 85 -6.00 22.97 -1.12
N LEU A 86 -6.93 22.68 -2.03
CA LEU A 86 -6.82 23.09 -3.43
C LEU A 86 -6.73 24.61 -3.59
N CYS A 87 -7.49 25.37 -2.80
CA CYS A 87 -7.41 26.82 -2.77
C CYS A 87 -6.03 27.32 -2.28
N GLN A 88 -5.51 26.74 -1.20
CA GLN A 88 -4.20 27.08 -0.63
C GLN A 88 -3.05 26.77 -1.59
N GLU A 89 -3.16 25.71 -2.38
CA GLU A 89 -2.16 25.31 -3.38
C GLU A 89 -2.36 26.01 -4.74
N GLY A 90 -3.30 26.96 -4.83
CA GLY A 90 -3.52 27.79 -6.01
C GLY A 90 -4.24 27.10 -7.18
N VAL A 91 -4.82 25.92 -6.95
CA VAL A 91 -5.68 25.24 -7.94
C VAL A 91 -7.01 25.98 -8.07
N TYR A 92 -7.55 26.45 -6.94
CA TYR A 92 -8.74 27.30 -6.91
C TYR A 92 -8.43 28.69 -6.37
N THR A 93 -9.12 29.69 -6.93
CA THR A 93 -9.29 30.99 -6.28
C THR A 93 -10.28 30.86 -5.12
N GLU A 94 -10.29 31.81 -4.18
CA GLU A 94 -11.27 31.80 -3.09
C GLU A 94 -12.73 31.79 -3.59
N SER A 95 -13.02 32.47 -4.71
CA SER A 95 -14.36 32.47 -5.30
C SER A 95 -14.75 31.08 -5.82
N GLN A 96 -13.84 30.42 -6.53
CA GLN A 96 -14.06 29.05 -7.04
C GLN A 96 -14.21 28.06 -5.89
N TYR A 97 -13.39 28.19 -4.84
CA TYR A 97 -13.50 27.38 -3.63
C TYR A 97 -14.91 27.49 -3.01
N ARG A 98 -15.40 28.71 -2.78
CA ARG A 98 -16.73 28.93 -2.18
C ARG A 98 -17.85 28.35 -3.04
N GLN A 99 -17.81 28.63 -4.35
CA GLN A 99 -18.78 28.08 -5.29
C GLN A 99 -18.75 26.54 -5.30
N ARG A 100 -17.55 25.95 -5.34
CA ARG A 100 -17.38 24.50 -5.37
C ARG A 100 -17.86 23.84 -4.08
N CYS A 101 -17.66 24.47 -2.92
CA CYS A 101 -18.22 23.98 -1.66
C CYS A 101 -19.76 23.94 -1.69
N GLU A 102 -20.41 24.99 -2.19
CA GLU A 102 -21.87 25.02 -2.35
C GLU A 102 -22.37 23.90 -3.27
N GLU A 103 -21.73 23.69 -4.42
CA GLU A 103 -22.04 22.59 -5.35
C GLU A 103 -21.90 21.21 -4.68
N VAL A 104 -20.81 20.99 -3.95
CA VAL A 104 -20.54 19.73 -3.27
C VAL A 104 -21.51 19.50 -2.12
N HIS A 105 -21.85 20.51 -1.33
CA HIS A 105 -22.84 20.41 -0.25
C HIS A 105 -24.22 20.05 -0.81
N ASN A 106 -24.63 20.68 -1.91
CA ASN A 106 -25.88 20.33 -2.60
C ASN A 106 -25.87 18.87 -3.09
N SER A 107 -24.75 18.42 -3.67
CA SER A 107 -24.59 17.03 -4.11
C SER A 107 -24.63 16.04 -2.95
N LEU A 108 -24.03 16.38 -1.80
CA LEU A 108 -24.01 15.54 -0.60
C LEU A 108 -25.40 15.42 0.03
N GLU A 109 -26.15 16.53 0.11
CA GLU A 109 -27.53 16.49 0.60
C GLU A 109 -28.43 15.67 -0.33
N ALA A 110 -28.25 15.81 -1.65
CA ALA A 110 -29.02 15.06 -2.64
C ALA A 110 -28.73 13.55 -2.65
N SER A 111 -27.51 13.14 -2.29
CA SER A 111 -27.11 11.73 -2.24
C SER A 111 -27.29 11.10 -0.84
N ALA A 112 -27.70 11.87 0.16
CA ALA A 112 -27.73 11.42 1.54
C ALA A 112 -28.72 10.27 1.77
N VAL A 113 -28.23 9.19 2.39
CA VAL A 113 -29.01 8.01 2.78
C VAL A 113 -28.73 7.61 4.22
N TYR A 114 -29.63 6.89 4.86
CA TYR A 114 -29.36 6.28 6.16
C TYR A 114 -28.62 4.97 5.98
N GLU A 115 -27.50 4.83 6.68
CA GLU A 115 -26.68 3.61 6.66
C GLU A 115 -26.06 3.37 8.03
N THR A 116 -25.59 2.15 8.26
CA THR A 116 -24.74 1.82 9.39
C THR A 116 -23.40 2.53 9.25
N VAL A 117 -23.10 3.41 10.19
CA VAL A 117 -21.81 4.10 10.32
C VAL A 117 -21.09 3.66 11.58
N TRP A 118 -19.76 3.74 11.56
CA TRP A 118 -18.94 3.52 12.74
C TRP A 118 -18.59 4.85 13.39
N ILE A 119 -18.92 5.00 14.67
CA ILE A 119 -18.58 6.18 15.47
C ILE A 119 -17.94 5.67 16.75
N ASN A 120 -16.67 6.04 17.00
CA ASN A 120 -15.92 5.67 18.20
C ASN A 120 -15.97 4.16 18.50
N GLY A 121 -15.79 3.31 17.48
CA GLY A 121 -15.81 1.85 17.61
C GLY A 121 -17.19 1.22 17.80
N SER A 122 -18.28 2.00 17.71
CA SER A 122 -19.66 1.50 17.81
C SER A 122 -20.43 1.72 16.51
N LYS A 123 -21.23 0.71 16.12
CA LYS A 123 -22.15 0.81 14.98
C LYS A 123 -23.39 1.60 15.37
N THR A 124 -23.76 2.58 14.56
CA THR A 124 -25.00 3.35 14.71
C THR A 124 -25.60 3.67 13.34
N VAL A 125 -26.86 4.09 13.29
CA VAL A 125 -27.52 4.51 12.05
C VAL A 125 -27.41 6.03 11.94
N ALA A 126 -26.83 6.51 10.85
CA ALA A 126 -26.74 7.95 10.55
C ALA A 126 -26.88 8.20 9.06
N ARG A 127 -27.08 9.47 8.69
CA ARG A 127 -27.00 9.90 7.29
C ARG A 127 -25.56 9.80 6.82
N THR A 128 -25.32 9.25 5.63
CA THR A 128 -24.05 9.21 4.91
C THR A 128 -24.27 9.65 3.47
N ALA A 129 -23.23 10.07 2.76
CA ALA A 129 -23.32 10.59 1.40
C ALA A 129 -21.98 10.47 0.66
N VAL A 130 -22.03 10.69 -0.65
CA VAL A 130 -20.88 10.76 -1.55
C VAL A 130 -21.05 11.96 -2.48
N TRP A 131 -19.93 12.49 -2.95
CA TRP A 131 -19.86 13.49 -3.99
C TRP A 131 -18.82 13.08 -5.03
N THR A 132 -18.84 13.74 -6.19
CA THR A 132 -17.97 13.39 -7.30
C THR A 132 -16.94 14.48 -7.54
N GLN A 133 -15.66 14.08 -7.52
CA GLN A 133 -14.56 14.94 -7.88
C GLN A 133 -14.43 15.11 -9.40
N THR A 134 -13.95 16.25 -9.84
CA THR A 134 -13.43 16.42 -11.21
C THR A 134 -12.14 15.59 -11.38
N SER A 135 -11.70 15.36 -12.62
CA SER A 135 -10.44 14.64 -12.86
C SER A 135 -9.21 15.44 -12.35
N GLU A 136 -9.29 16.78 -12.34
CA GLU A 136 -8.23 17.63 -11.77
C GLU A 136 -8.18 17.53 -10.25
N GLU A 137 -9.33 17.59 -9.58
CA GLU A 137 -9.45 17.36 -8.13
C GLU A 137 -8.92 15.97 -7.76
N LEU A 138 -9.31 14.93 -8.50
CA LEU A 138 -8.85 13.55 -8.26
C LEU A 138 -7.34 13.41 -8.42
N LEU A 139 -6.76 13.91 -9.51
CA LEU A 139 -5.32 13.85 -9.74
C LEU A 139 -4.56 14.56 -8.61
N HIS A 140 -5.02 15.76 -8.23
CA HIS A 140 -4.39 16.50 -7.14
C HIS A 140 -4.49 15.76 -5.80
N GLY A 141 -5.66 15.21 -5.48
CA GLY A 141 -5.87 14.41 -4.27
C GLY A 141 -5.01 13.14 -4.21
N LEU A 142 -4.82 12.44 -5.34
CA LEU A 142 -3.93 11.28 -5.43
C LEU A 142 -2.46 11.67 -5.22
N ARG A 143 -2.02 12.78 -5.82
CA ARG A 143 -0.68 13.33 -5.62
C ARG A 143 -0.42 13.66 -4.15
N LEU A 144 -1.38 14.31 -3.49
CA LEU A 144 -1.30 14.59 -2.06
C LEU A 144 -1.31 13.32 -1.21
N SER A 145 -2.12 12.32 -1.59
CA SER A 145 -2.16 11.03 -0.90
C SER A 145 -0.79 10.34 -0.96
N TRP A 146 -0.11 10.37 -2.11
CA TRP A 146 1.24 9.83 -2.23
C TRP A 146 2.26 10.63 -1.43
N LYS A 147 2.23 11.98 -1.53
CA LYS A 147 3.07 12.89 -0.73
C LYS A 147 2.96 12.61 0.78
N ASN A 148 1.74 12.30 1.23
CA ASN A 148 1.40 12.04 2.63
C ASN A 148 1.51 10.56 3.04
N SER A 149 1.91 9.67 2.13
CA SER A 149 2.11 8.25 2.43
C SER A 149 3.35 8.06 3.30
N ARG A 150 3.14 7.93 4.62
CA ARG A 150 4.20 7.89 5.66
C ARG A 150 5.22 6.76 5.45
N LYS A 151 4.84 5.68 4.76
CA LYS A 151 5.66 4.49 4.50
C LYS A 151 6.34 4.50 3.13
N CYS A 152 6.07 5.50 2.28
CA CYS A 152 6.67 5.57 0.95
C CYS A 152 7.92 6.46 0.96
N ILE A 153 9.08 5.85 0.69
CA ILE A 153 10.35 6.58 0.57
C ILE A 153 10.37 7.50 -0.67
N MET A 154 9.71 7.11 -1.76
CA MET A 154 9.70 7.82 -3.05
C MET A 154 8.70 8.97 -3.14
N ARG A 155 8.16 9.44 -2.01
CA ARG A 155 7.12 10.51 -1.96
C ARG A 155 7.57 11.86 -2.54
N SER A 156 8.86 12.09 -2.77
CA SER A 156 9.36 13.29 -3.48
C SER A 156 8.88 13.37 -4.93
N HIS A 157 8.59 12.23 -5.56
CA HIS A 157 8.14 12.12 -6.95
C HIS A 157 6.63 12.34 -7.12
N TYR A 158 5.91 12.71 -6.06
CA TYR A 158 4.44 12.81 -6.10
C TYR A 158 3.89 13.68 -7.24
N ARG A 159 4.62 14.71 -7.69
CA ARG A 159 4.21 15.58 -8.80
C ARG A 159 4.25 14.90 -10.17
N GLU A 160 5.04 13.84 -10.31
CA GLU A 160 5.17 13.06 -11.54
C GLU A 160 4.02 12.08 -11.71
N LEU A 161 3.20 11.87 -10.68
CA LEU A 161 2.06 10.95 -10.75
C LEU A 161 1.08 11.36 -11.84
N GLU A 162 0.75 10.40 -12.71
CA GLU A 162 -0.31 10.50 -13.72
C GLU A 162 -1.58 9.80 -13.22
N LEU A 163 -2.72 10.29 -13.69
CA LEU A 163 -4.04 9.69 -13.43
C LEU A 163 -4.52 9.02 -14.72
N CYS A 164 -4.78 7.72 -14.66
CA CYS A 164 -5.62 7.02 -15.61
C CYS A 164 -7.03 6.93 -15.02
N ASP A 165 -7.93 7.80 -15.49
CA ASP A 165 -9.30 7.94 -14.95
C ASP A 165 -10.24 6.87 -15.54
N LEU A 166 -10.43 5.78 -14.80
CA LEU A 166 -11.26 4.64 -15.17
C LEU A 166 -12.59 4.60 -14.39
N ARG A 167 -13.03 5.73 -13.80
CA ARG A 167 -14.27 5.80 -13.00
C ARG A 167 -15.55 5.52 -13.78
N HIS A 168 -15.46 5.44 -15.10
CA HIS A 168 -16.56 5.04 -15.97
C HIS A 168 -16.70 3.51 -16.10
N ILE A 169 -15.69 2.73 -15.70
CA ILE A 169 -15.67 1.26 -15.78
C ILE A 169 -16.37 0.65 -14.57
N LYS A 170 -17.55 0.06 -14.77
CA LYS A 170 -18.43 -0.44 -13.70
C LYS A 170 -18.66 -1.96 -13.70
N THR A 171 -17.86 -2.72 -14.45
CA THR A 171 -17.97 -4.19 -14.51
C THR A 171 -16.64 -4.83 -14.17
N SER A 172 -16.67 -6.00 -13.55
CA SER A 172 -15.46 -6.74 -13.16
C SER A 172 -14.58 -7.07 -14.37
N LYS A 173 -15.22 -7.48 -15.48
CA LYS A 173 -14.53 -7.75 -16.76
C LYS A 173 -13.88 -6.48 -17.33
N GLY A 174 -14.58 -5.36 -17.25
CA GLY A 174 -14.02 -4.06 -17.63
C GLY A 174 -12.80 -3.71 -16.78
N MET A 175 -12.86 -3.94 -15.46
CA MET A 175 -11.74 -3.66 -14.56
C MET A 175 -10.48 -4.45 -14.92
N VAL A 176 -10.59 -5.78 -15.04
CA VAL A 176 -9.42 -6.61 -15.36
C VAL A 176 -8.84 -6.27 -16.74
N LYS A 177 -9.69 -6.01 -17.74
CA LYS A 177 -9.23 -5.64 -19.08
C LYS A 177 -8.53 -4.28 -19.06
N SER A 178 -9.18 -3.25 -18.53
CA SER A 178 -8.65 -1.89 -18.55
C SER A 178 -7.37 -1.77 -17.74
N VAL A 179 -7.27 -2.41 -16.57
CA VAL A 179 -6.03 -2.30 -15.77
C VAL A 179 -4.84 -2.97 -16.46
N ILE A 180 -5.04 -4.09 -17.15
CA ILE A 180 -3.97 -4.77 -17.90
C ILE A 180 -3.50 -3.89 -19.06
N ASP A 181 -4.43 -3.40 -19.88
CA ASP A 181 -4.11 -2.55 -21.04
C ASP A 181 -3.35 -1.28 -20.63
N GLU A 182 -3.79 -0.64 -19.55
CA GLU A 182 -3.19 0.61 -19.06
C GLU A 182 -1.88 0.36 -18.28
N ALA A 183 -1.73 -0.78 -17.60
CA ALA A 183 -0.48 -1.15 -16.95
C ALA A 183 0.65 -1.36 -17.96
N ILE A 184 0.38 -1.95 -19.13
CA ILE A 184 1.36 -2.08 -20.22
C ILE A 184 1.84 -0.70 -20.68
N LYS A 185 0.90 0.25 -20.86
CA LYS A 185 1.22 1.62 -21.28
C LYS A 185 2.05 2.35 -20.21
N ALA A 186 1.68 2.22 -18.94
CA ALA A 186 2.39 2.87 -17.84
C ALA A 186 3.77 2.25 -17.56
N PHE A 187 3.92 0.94 -17.79
CA PHE A 187 5.22 0.26 -17.72
C PHE A 187 6.19 0.77 -18.78
N ASN A 188 5.69 1.07 -19.99
CA ASN A 188 6.43 1.81 -21.03
C ASN A 188 7.83 1.22 -21.30
N ASN A 189 7.91 -0.10 -21.46
CA ASN A 189 9.16 -0.84 -21.70
C ASN A 189 10.27 -0.49 -20.69
N GLY A 190 9.93 -0.42 -19.41
CA GLY A 190 10.86 -0.12 -18.31
C GLY A 190 11.02 1.37 -17.99
N HIS A 191 10.55 2.29 -18.85
CA HIS A 191 10.54 3.73 -18.57
C HIS A 191 9.26 4.12 -17.84
N ILE A 192 9.09 3.54 -16.65
CA ILE A 192 7.84 3.57 -15.89
C ILE A 192 7.42 5.01 -15.60
N LYS A 193 6.16 5.31 -15.91
CA LYS A 193 5.49 6.53 -15.45
C LYS A 193 4.62 6.19 -14.25
N PRO A 194 4.85 6.78 -13.05
CA PRO A 194 4.02 6.53 -11.89
C PRO A 194 2.57 6.87 -12.21
N THR A 195 1.69 5.88 -12.13
CA THR A 195 0.30 6.04 -12.58
C THR A 195 -0.65 5.41 -11.59
N VAL A 196 -1.75 6.09 -11.28
CA VAL A 196 -2.90 5.49 -10.60
C VAL A 196 -4.00 5.18 -11.61
N PHE A 197 -4.50 3.96 -11.59
CA PHE A 197 -5.65 3.51 -12.37
C PHE A 197 -6.91 3.62 -11.51
N ALA A 198 -7.58 4.77 -11.53
CA ALA A 198 -8.67 5.05 -10.61
C ALA A 198 -10.00 4.48 -11.12
N PHE A 199 -10.49 3.40 -10.51
CA PHE A 199 -11.83 2.86 -10.76
C PHE A 199 -12.90 3.63 -9.97
N PRO A 200 -14.21 3.37 -10.15
CA PRO A 200 -15.25 4.08 -9.41
C PRO A 200 -14.99 4.04 -7.90
N PRO A 201 -15.24 5.14 -7.17
CA PRO A 201 -15.26 5.08 -5.72
C PRO A 201 -16.41 4.18 -5.26
N ARG A 202 -16.36 3.73 -4.01
CA ARG A 202 -17.51 3.00 -3.44
C ARG A 202 -18.76 3.85 -3.44
N SER A 203 -19.92 3.21 -3.56
CA SER A 203 -21.19 3.89 -3.37
C SER A 203 -21.50 4.10 -1.88
N ASN A 204 -22.56 4.87 -1.60
CA ASN A 204 -22.96 5.21 -0.22
C ASN A 204 -23.23 3.98 0.66
N THR A 205 -23.80 2.93 0.07
CA THR A 205 -24.22 1.71 0.78
C THR A 205 -23.37 0.50 0.40
N GLY A 206 -22.50 0.63 -0.60
CA GLY A 206 -21.64 -0.44 -1.08
C GLY A 206 -20.25 -0.45 -0.46
N THR A 207 -19.55 -1.56 -0.66
CA THR A 207 -18.16 -1.79 -0.24
C THR A 207 -17.13 -1.30 -1.25
N GLY A 208 -17.59 -0.88 -2.43
CA GLY A 208 -16.75 -0.49 -3.56
C GLY A 208 -16.19 -1.66 -4.37
N PRO A 209 -15.57 -1.33 -5.52
CA PRO A 209 -14.82 -2.29 -6.30
C PRO A 209 -13.53 -2.72 -5.58
N MET A 210 -12.97 -3.87 -5.95
CA MET A 210 -11.73 -4.39 -5.37
C MET A 210 -10.93 -5.25 -6.34
N PHE A 211 -9.61 -5.30 -6.12
CA PHE A 211 -8.72 -6.33 -6.66
C PHE A 211 -8.39 -7.35 -5.56
N TRP A 212 -8.27 -8.62 -5.94
CA TRP A 212 -7.99 -9.70 -5.00
C TRP A 212 -6.52 -9.74 -4.60
N SER A 213 -5.61 -9.64 -5.57
CA SER A 213 -4.17 -9.64 -5.29
C SER A 213 -3.73 -8.31 -4.70
N LYS A 214 -2.73 -8.34 -3.80
CA LYS A 214 -2.10 -7.14 -3.22
C LYS A 214 -1.33 -6.32 -4.26
N GLN A 215 -0.80 -7.01 -5.26
CA GLN A 215 -0.15 -6.45 -6.42
C GLN A 215 -0.81 -6.96 -7.71
N LEU A 216 -0.76 -6.19 -8.80
CA LEU A 216 -1.24 -6.64 -10.12
C LEU A 216 -0.41 -7.82 -10.65
N LEU A 217 0.91 -7.75 -10.48
CA LEU A 217 1.82 -8.86 -10.75
C LEU A 217 2.17 -9.52 -9.42
N ASN A 218 1.94 -10.83 -9.32
CA ASN A 218 2.15 -11.58 -8.10
C ASN A 218 2.48 -13.03 -8.45
N PHE A 219 3.43 -13.64 -7.76
CA PHE A 219 3.72 -15.07 -7.96
C PHE A 219 2.74 -15.94 -7.18
N ALA A 220 2.41 -17.10 -7.73
CA ALA A 220 1.61 -18.11 -7.06
C ALA A 220 2.40 -18.77 -5.91
N GLY A 221 1.68 -19.32 -4.94
CA GLY A 221 2.22 -20.15 -3.87
C GLY A 221 1.43 -21.46 -3.78
N TYR A 222 2.11 -22.59 -3.87
CA TYR A 222 1.50 -23.91 -3.86
C TYR A 222 2.00 -24.72 -2.67
N GLN A 223 1.09 -25.14 -1.79
CA GLN A 223 1.41 -26.14 -0.79
C GLN A 223 1.48 -27.53 -1.45
N LEU A 224 2.60 -28.23 -1.25
CA LEU A 224 2.84 -29.57 -1.78
C LEU A 224 2.41 -30.66 -0.79
N ASP A 225 2.35 -31.90 -1.26
CA ASP A 225 1.89 -33.06 -0.46
C ASP A 225 2.79 -33.35 0.76
N ASP A 226 4.07 -32.99 0.68
CA ASP A 226 5.04 -33.12 1.77
C ASP A 226 4.99 -31.95 2.78
N GLY A 227 4.08 -31.00 2.57
CA GLY A 227 3.89 -29.80 3.41
C GLY A 227 4.81 -28.64 3.05
N SER A 228 5.77 -28.80 2.13
CA SER A 228 6.59 -27.71 1.63
C SER A 228 5.79 -26.77 0.73
N ILE A 229 6.34 -25.58 0.47
CA ILE A 229 5.71 -24.57 -0.40
C ILE A 229 6.58 -24.33 -1.63
N LEU A 230 5.98 -24.45 -2.81
CA LEU A 230 6.56 -24.04 -4.09
C LEU A 230 6.04 -22.64 -4.46
N GLY A 231 6.94 -21.72 -4.81
CA GLY A 231 6.59 -20.34 -5.17
C GLY A 231 6.62 -19.40 -3.96
N ASP A 232 5.70 -18.44 -3.88
CA ASP A 232 5.67 -17.44 -2.83
C ASP A 232 4.74 -17.84 -1.65
N PRO A 233 5.28 -18.11 -0.45
CA PRO A 233 4.47 -18.50 0.71
C PRO A 233 3.42 -17.48 1.12
N SER A 234 3.65 -16.20 0.84
CA SER A 234 2.69 -15.14 1.20
C SER A 234 1.41 -15.15 0.35
N ASN A 235 1.39 -15.95 -0.72
CA ASN A 235 0.30 -16.02 -1.69
C ASN A 235 -0.39 -17.40 -1.73
N VAL A 236 -0.11 -18.32 -0.82
CA VAL A 236 -0.73 -19.66 -0.80
C VAL A 236 -2.26 -19.59 -0.76
N ASP A 237 -2.82 -18.84 0.20
CA ASP A 237 -4.27 -18.72 0.35
C ASP A 237 -4.92 -18.11 -0.89
N ILE A 238 -4.35 -17.02 -1.41
CA ILE A 238 -4.94 -16.34 -2.58
C ILE A 238 -4.78 -17.17 -3.86
N THR A 239 -3.71 -17.96 -3.96
CA THR A 239 -3.50 -18.89 -5.08
C THR A 239 -4.59 -19.96 -5.08
N LYS A 240 -4.88 -20.53 -3.90
CA LYS A 240 -5.98 -21.48 -3.74
C LYS A 240 -7.34 -20.86 -4.11
N ASP A 241 -7.65 -19.68 -3.59
CA ASP A 241 -8.91 -18.99 -3.90
C ASP A 241 -9.07 -18.71 -5.41
N ILE A 242 -7.98 -18.35 -6.09
CA ILE A 242 -7.96 -18.10 -7.54
C ILE A 242 -8.12 -19.40 -8.34
N MET A 243 -7.52 -20.51 -7.87
CA MET A 243 -7.73 -21.84 -8.45
C MET A 243 -9.19 -22.30 -8.28
N ASP A 244 -9.78 -22.10 -7.10
CA ASP A 244 -11.19 -22.42 -6.81
C ASP A 244 -12.15 -21.56 -7.66
N LEU A 245 -11.75 -20.34 -8.02
CA LEU A 245 -12.46 -19.49 -8.98
C LEU A 245 -12.41 -20.01 -10.43
N GLY A 246 -11.54 -20.99 -10.71
CA GLY A 246 -11.42 -21.66 -12.01
C GLY A 246 -10.09 -21.43 -12.73
N TRP A 247 -9.10 -20.82 -12.11
CA TRP A 247 -7.76 -20.73 -12.67
C TRP A 247 -7.08 -22.11 -12.69
N VAL A 248 -6.44 -22.44 -13.80
CA VAL A 248 -5.63 -23.66 -13.93
C VAL A 248 -4.17 -23.25 -14.01
N PRO A 249 -3.33 -23.59 -13.01
CA PRO A 249 -1.93 -23.22 -13.01
C PRO A 249 -1.15 -23.94 -14.13
N PRO A 250 0.00 -23.39 -14.55
CA PRO A 250 0.88 -24.05 -15.50
C PRO A 250 1.27 -25.48 -15.08
N SER A 251 1.53 -26.33 -16.08
CA SER A 251 2.02 -27.70 -15.87
C SER A 251 3.28 -27.93 -16.70
N PRO A 252 4.45 -28.16 -16.07
CA PRO A 252 4.66 -28.25 -14.62
C PRO A 252 4.53 -26.89 -13.91
N LYS A 253 4.12 -26.92 -12.63
CA LYS A 253 4.13 -25.73 -11.76
C LYS A 253 5.58 -25.29 -11.49
N SER A 254 5.80 -24.00 -11.28
CA SER A 254 7.12 -23.44 -10.99
C SER A 254 7.12 -22.42 -9.85
N ARG A 255 8.32 -22.04 -9.38
CA ARG A 255 8.52 -20.99 -8.37
C ARG A 255 8.09 -19.59 -8.83
N TRP A 256 7.93 -19.42 -10.14
CA TRP A 256 7.80 -18.14 -10.81
C TRP A 256 6.50 -18.04 -11.64
N ASP A 257 5.52 -18.90 -11.36
CA ASP A 257 4.21 -18.82 -12.00
C ASP A 257 3.50 -17.54 -11.56
N LEU A 258 3.12 -16.68 -12.51
CA LEU A 258 2.37 -15.47 -12.21
C LEU A 258 0.88 -15.79 -12.06
N LEU A 259 0.27 -15.23 -11.02
CA LEU A 259 -1.17 -15.26 -10.83
C LEU A 259 -1.88 -14.37 -11.86
N PRO A 260 -3.09 -14.75 -12.30
CA PRO A 260 -3.94 -13.90 -13.12
C PRO A 260 -4.47 -12.71 -12.29
N VAL A 261 -4.92 -11.68 -12.99
CA VAL A 261 -5.59 -10.53 -12.35
C VAL A 261 -7.03 -10.90 -12.06
N VAL A 262 -7.43 -10.77 -10.79
CA VAL A 262 -8.83 -10.94 -10.36
C VAL A 262 -9.35 -9.63 -9.77
N ALA A 263 -10.49 -9.17 -10.30
CA ALA A 263 -11.17 -7.97 -9.86
C ALA A 263 -12.67 -8.21 -9.69
N MET A 264 -13.28 -7.40 -8.82
CA MET A 264 -14.70 -7.40 -8.55
C MET A 264 -15.18 -5.95 -8.57
N ALA A 265 -16.03 -5.60 -9.53
CA ALA A 265 -16.77 -4.34 -9.46
C ALA A 265 -17.84 -4.42 -8.37
N GLU A 266 -18.26 -3.27 -7.86
CA GLU A 266 -19.28 -3.24 -6.82
C GLU A 266 -20.59 -3.89 -7.33
N ASN A 267 -21.11 -4.85 -6.57
CA ASN A 267 -22.30 -5.65 -6.91
C ASN A 267 -22.18 -6.48 -8.22
N ASP A 268 -20.96 -6.81 -8.65
CA ASP A 268 -20.71 -7.67 -9.83
C ASP A 268 -19.93 -8.94 -9.43
N ALA A 269 -20.06 -10.00 -10.22
CA ALA A 269 -19.32 -11.24 -9.98
C ALA A 269 -17.82 -11.03 -10.26
N PRO A 270 -16.89 -11.72 -9.58
CA PRO A 270 -15.47 -11.60 -9.85
C PRO A 270 -15.16 -11.99 -11.31
N ALA A 271 -14.25 -11.24 -11.93
CA ALA A 271 -13.69 -11.57 -13.23
C ALA A 271 -12.21 -11.88 -13.09
N ILE A 272 -11.75 -12.84 -13.88
CA ILE A 272 -10.37 -13.31 -13.95
C ILE A 272 -9.83 -13.07 -15.36
N ALA A 273 -8.59 -12.56 -15.44
CA ALA A 273 -7.89 -12.41 -16.70
C ALA A 273 -6.42 -12.82 -16.54
N GLU A 274 -5.99 -13.71 -17.42
CA GLU A 274 -4.58 -14.06 -17.58
C GLU A 274 -3.77 -12.85 -18.02
N LEU A 275 -2.55 -12.74 -17.49
CA LEU A 275 -1.62 -11.69 -17.93
C LEU A 275 -1.18 -11.96 -19.38
N PRO A 276 -1.02 -10.93 -20.22
CA PRO A 276 -0.44 -11.08 -21.54
C PRO A 276 1.08 -11.21 -21.45
N ASP A 277 1.73 -11.71 -22.52
CA ASP A 277 3.15 -12.04 -22.54
C ASP A 277 4.05 -10.85 -22.17
N GLU A 278 3.67 -9.63 -22.55
CA GLU A 278 4.38 -8.39 -22.23
C GLU A 278 4.56 -8.17 -20.72
N LEU A 279 3.56 -8.59 -19.93
CA LEU A 279 3.59 -8.50 -18.47
C LEU A 279 4.13 -9.76 -17.79
N ARG A 280 4.25 -10.88 -18.53
CA ARG A 280 4.79 -12.15 -18.01
C ARG A 280 6.31 -12.22 -18.00
N ASN A 281 6.99 -11.36 -18.76
CA ASN A 281 8.44 -11.35 -18.79
C ASN A 281 9.01 -11.09 -17.39
N LEU A 282 9.98 -11.92 -16.99
CA LEU A 282 10.67 -11.82 -15.71
C LEU A 282 12.10 -11.36 -15.92
N VAL A 283 12.61 -10.60 -14.97
CA VAL A 283 14.00 -10.19 -14.89
C VAL A 283 14.78 -11.27 -14.16
N SER A 284 15.71 -11.92 -14.84
CA SER A 284 16.67 -12.84 -14.22
C SER A 284 17.67 -12.06 -13.38
N ILE A 285 17.92 -12.53 -12.15
CA ILE A 285 18.86 -11.91 -11.23
C ILE A 285 20.21 -12.56 -11.40
N GLU A 286 21.20 -11.75 -11.75
CA GLU A 286 22.58 -12.18 -12.01
C GLU A 286 23.55 -11.45 -11.08
N HIS A 287 24.71 -12.06 -10.82
CA HIS A 287 25.78 -11.44 -10.04
C HIS A 287 27.03 -11.21 -10.92
N PRO A 288 27.61 -10.01 -10.94
CA PRO A 288 28.72 -9.67 -11.85
C PRO A 288 29.98 -10.51 -11.61
N ALA A 289 30.24 -10.94 -10.37
CA ALA A 289 31.39 -11.77 -10.00
C ALA A 289 31.08 -13.28 -9.86
N TYR A 290 29.80 -13.66 -9.76
CA TYR A 290 29.35 -15.04 -9.44
C TYR A 290 28.27 -15.50 -10.43
N SER A 291 28.44 -15.17 -11.72
CA SER A 291 27.41 -15.35 -12.75
C SER A 291 26.97 -16.80 -12.90
N ALA A 292 27.92 -17.75 -12.95
CA ALA A 292 27.64 -19.17 -13.10
C ALA A 292 26.88 -19.75 -11.89
N GLN A 293 27.14 -19.24 -10.69
CA GLN A 293 26.46 -19.67 -9.47
C GLN A 293 25.05 -19.09 -9.39
N PHE A 294 24.87 -17.80 -9.69
CA PHE A 294 23.56 -17.16 -9.72
C PHE A 294 22.66 -17.72 -10.82
N GLN A 295 23.22 -18.11 -11.97
CA GLN A 295 22.48 -18.80 -13.02
C GLN A 295 21.82 -20.09 -12.51
N LYS A 296 22.49 -20.82 -11.60
CA LYS A 296 21.94 -22.06 -11.00
C LYS A 296 20.85 -21.78 -9.96
N LEU A 297 20.94 -20.66 -9.23
CA LEU A 297 19.90 -20.26 -8.28
C LEU A 297 18.57 -19.96 -8.99
N ASP A 298 18.64 -19.52 -10.26
CA ASP A 298 17.49 -19.17 -11.10
C ASP A 298 16.54 -18.20 -10.38
N LEU A 299 17.11 -17.19 -9.72
CA LEU A 299 16.35 -16.13 -9.04
C LEU A 299 15.80 -15.18 -10.10
N LYS A 300 14.51 -14.87 -9.98
CA LYS A 300 13.79 -14.00 -10.91
C LYS A 300 12.87 -13.06 -10.16
N TRP A 301 12.51 -11.96 -10.80
CA TRP A 301 11.44 -11.10 -10.31
C TRP A 301 10.66 -10.49 -11.47
N TYR A 302 9.42 -10.08 -11.24
CA TYR A 302 8.63 -9.39 -12.26
C TYR A 302 9.03 -7.91 -12.38
N GLN A 303 8.71 -7.30 -13.53
CA GLN A 303 9.37 -6.08 -14.01
C GLN A 303 9.03 -4.79 -13.23
N PHE A 304 7.91 -4.75 -12.52
CA PHE A 304 7.48 -3.55 -11.79
C PHE A 304 6.57 -3.87 -10.60
N PRO A 305 6.60 -3.06 -9.53
CA PRO A 305 5.57 -3.10 -8.50
C PRO A 305 4.32 -2.35 -8.97
N ALA A 306 3.16 -2.99 -8.78
CA ALA A 306 1.88 -2.31 -8.94
C ALA A 306 0.93 -2.69 -7.81
N LEU A 307 0.80 -1.83 -6.80
CA LEU A 307 -0.05 -2.06 -5.62
C LEU A 307 -1.52 -1.96 -6.02
N SER A 308 -2.31 -2.99 -5.78
CA SER A 308 -3.71 -3.07 -6.24
C SER A 308 -4.74 -3.19 -5.13
N ARG A 309 -4.32 -3.48 -3.89
CA ARG A 309 -5.21 -3.66 -2.73
C ARG A 309 -5.01 -2.59 -1.65
N LEU A 310 -4.71 -1.37 -2.08
CA LEU A 310 -4.74 -0.17 -1.26
C LEU A 310 -5.95 0.68 -1.65
N GLY A 311 -6.50 1.40 -0.68
CA GLY A 311 -7.52 2.40 -0.91
C GLY A 311 -6.99 3.83 -0.76
N PHE A 312 -7.71 4.78 -1.32
CA PHE A 312 -7.48 6.22 -1.13
C PHE A 312 -8.74 6.90 -0.61
N ASP A 313 -8.56 7.92 0.21
CA ASP A 313 -9.63 8.76 0.74
C ASP A 313 -9.31 10.21 0.43
N ILE A 314 -10.13 10.83 -0.41
CA ILE A 314 -9.90 12.18 -0.90
C ILE A 314 -11.18 12.97 -0.63
N GLY A 315 -11.13 13.92 0.30
CA GLY A 315 -12.27 14.76 0.64
C GLY A 315 -13.52 13.98 1.05
N GLY A 316 -13.36 12.82 1.67
CA GLY A 316 -14.47 11.96 2.08
C GLY A 316 -14.88 10.90 1.04
N VAL A 317 -14.40 11.01 -0.20
CA VAL A 317 -14.64 10.04 -1.29
C VAL A 317 -13.64 8.90 -1.20
N GLN A 318 -14.14 7.67 -1.09
CA GLN A 318 -13.32 6.48 -0.86
C GLN A 318 -13.15 5.65 -2.14
N TYR A 319 -11.91 5.58 -2.63
CA TYR A 319 -11.49 4.77 -3.77
C TYR A 319 -10.90 3.46 -3.26
N THR A 320 -11.65 2.37 -3.35
CA THR A 320 -11.26 1.04 -2.84
C THR A 320 -10.52 0.19 -3.88
N ALA A 321 -10.60 0.56 -5.16
CA ALA A 321 -9.81 0.00 -6.24
C ALA A 321 -9.14 1.12 -7.03
N ALA A 322 -7.89 1.41 -6.70
CA ALA A 322 -7.10 2.38 -7.46
C ALA A 322 -5.66 1.88 -7.57
N PRO A 323 -5.38 0.84 -8.37
CA PRO A 323 -4.04 0.30 -8.46
C PRO A 323 -3.03 1.38 -8.84
N PHE A 324 -1.85 1.31 -8.23
CA PHE A 324 -0.76 2.27 -8.38
C PHE A 324 0.49 1.54 -8.86
N ILE A 325 1.01 1.94 -10.02
CA ILE A 325 2.28 1.46 -10.56
C ILE A 325 3.40 2.45 -10.25
N GLY A 326 4.55 1.93 -9.86
CA GLY A 326 5.80 2.66 -9.67
C GLY A 326 6.99 1.79 -10.05
N TRP A 327 8.15 2.05 -9.46
CA TRP A 327 9.36 1.23 -9.63
C TRP A 327 9.83 0.71 -8.28
N TYR A 328 10.60 -0.39 -8.32
CA TYR A 328 11.16 -0.99 -7.13
C TYR A 328 12.30 -0.16 -6.54
N MET A 329 12.39 -0.18 -5.22
CA MET A 329 13.66 -0.10 -4.52
C MET A 329 14.25 -1.53 -4.41
N ASP A 330 15.54 -1.67 -4.70
CA ASP A 330 16.27 -2.93 -4.70
C ASP A 330 16.04 -3.81 -3.45
N ALA A 331 16.06 -3.19 -2.26
CA ALA A 331 15.86 -3.89 -0.99
C ALA A 331 14.46 -4.52 -0.86
N GLU A 332 13.44 -4.04 -1.58
CA GLU A 332 12.13 -4.70 -1.62
C GLU A 332 12.24 -6.10 -2.22
N ILE A 333 13.06 -6.27 -3.26
CA ILE A 333 13.26 -7.56 -3.92
C ILE A 333 14.30 -8.38 -3.15
N GLY A 334 15.52 -7.85 -3.03
CA GLY A 334 16.66 -8.60 -2.50
C GLY A 334 16.53 -8.93 -1.02
N ALA A 335 16.23 -7.94 -0.19
CA ALA A 335 16.21 -8.09 1.26
C ALA A 335 14.87 -8.57 1.82
N ARG A 336 13.74 -8.26 1.16
CA ARG A 336 12.41 -8.66 1.66
C ARG A 336 11.86 -9.85 0.91
N ASN A 337 11.62 -9.72 -0.39
CA ASN A 337 10.92 -10.77 -1.14
C ASN A 337 11.76 -12.05 -1.28
N LEU A 338 13.03 -11.93 -1.62
CA LEU A 338 13.92 -13.08 -1.82
C LEU A 338 14.50 -13.61 -0.51
N ALA A 339 14.83 -12.71 0.42
CA ALA A 339 15.59 -13.05 1.62
C ALA A 339 14.76 -13.37 2.87
N ASP A 340 13.58 -12.78 3.08
CA ASP A 340 12.79 -13.06 4.29
C ASP A 340 12.50 -14.57 4.40
N SER A 341 12.69 -15.14 5.59
CA SER A 341 12.54 -16.58 5.85
C SER A 341 11.10 -17.09 5.68
N PHE A 342 10.12 -16.20 5.79
CA PHE A 342 8.70 -16.46 5.53
C PHE A 342 8.29 -16.11 4.08
N ARG A 343 9.26 -15.86 3.20
CA ARG A 343 9.08 -15.64 1.75
C ARG A 343 9.90 -16.67 0.98
N TYR A 344 10.76 -16.27 0.04
CA TYR A 344 11.56 -17.20 -0.76
C TYR A 344 12.79 -17.75 -0.03
N ASN A 345 13.13 -17.22 1.16
CA ASN A 345 14.21 -17.68 2.02
C ASN A 345 15.52 -18.06 1.28
N SER A 346 15.96 -17.20 0.37
CA SER A 346 17.05 -17.53 -0.56
C SER A 346 18.45 -17.22 0.01
N LEU A 347 18.55 -16.61 1.20
CA LEU A 347 19.82 -16.14 1.76
C LEU A 347 20.87 -17.25 1.93
N ALA A 348 20.50 -18.39 2.52
CA ALA A 348 21.44 -19.49 2.72
C ALA A 348 22.00 -20.01 1.38
N ASN A 349 21.14 -20.19 0.38
CA ASN A 349 21.54 -20.62 -0.96
C ASN A 349 22.45 -19.58 -1.66
N VAL A 350 22.19 -18.29 -1.44
CA VAL A 350 23.04 -17.21 -1.95
C VAL A 350 24.41 -17.21 -1.27
N ALA A 351 24.46 -17.37 0.06
CA ALA A 351 25.71 -17.46 0.81
C ALA A 351 26.58 -18.63 0.32
N GLU A 352 25.99 -19.81 0.14
CA GLU A 352 26.67 -20.98 -0.43
C GLU A 352 27.19 -20.70 -1.85
N ALA A 353 26.36 -20.05 -2.68
CA ALA A 353 26.71 -19.69 -4.06
C ALA A 353 27.92 -18.74 -4.14
N ILE A 354 28.12 -17.87 -3.14
CA ILE A 354 29.25 -16.93 -3.10
C ILE A 354 30.46 -17.46 -2.32
N GLY A 355 30.38 -18.68 -1.79
CA GLY A 355 31.53 -19.40 -1.22
C GLY A 355 31.42 -19.78 0.26
N PHE A 356 30.24 -19.65 0.89
CA PHE A 356 30.02 -20.22 2.21
C PHE A 356 30.16 -21.75 2.16
N ASP A 357 30.93 -22.30 3.09
CA ASP A 357 31.12 -23.74 3.27
C ASP A 357 31.01 -24.10 4.74
N ILE A 358 29.88 -24.73 5.10
CA ILE A 358 29.60 -25.21 6.45
C ILE A 358 30.68 -26.18 6.95
N THR A 359 31.31 -26.95 6.06
CA THR A 359 32.36 -27.92 6.40
C THR A 359 33.59 -27.22 6.96
N SER A 360 33.88 -26.01 6.48
CA SER A 360 34.99 -25.20 6.96
C SER A 360 34.71 -24.63 8.35
N TYR A 361 33.46 -24.29 8.67
CA TYR A 361 33.03 -23.90 10.01
C TYR A 361 33.08 -25.07 11.00
N LYS A 362 32.58 -26.25 10.62
CA LYS A 362 32.58 -27.48 11.44
C LYS A 362 33.97 -27.92 11.94
N LYS A 363 35.05 -27.45 11.30
CA LYS A 363 36.44 -27.70 11.76
C LYS A 363 36.79 -26.98 13.06
N ARG A 364 36.07 -25.90 13.40
CA ARG A 364 36.23 -25.20 14.69
C ARG A 364 35.42 -25.95 15.74
N ILE A 365 36.05 -26.29 16.87
CA ILE A 365 35.43 -27.10 17.94
C ILE A 365 34.09 -26.52 18.39
N GLU A 366 34.02 -25.18 18.53
CA GLU A 366 32.83 -24.42 18.93
C GLU A 366 31.65 -24.54 17.94
N TYR A 367 31.90 -24.87 16.68
CA TYR A 367 30.90 -25.01 15.62
C TYR A 367 30.80 -26.44 15.09
N SER A 368 31.34 -27.43 15.81
CA SER A 368 31.36 -28.82 15.33
C SER A 368 29.97 -29.47 15.18
N GLY A 369 28.95 -28.92 15.84
CA GLY A 369 27.58 -29.44 15.85
C GLY A 369 26.55 -28.66 15.03
N ILE A 370 26.94 -27.62 14.30
CA ILE A 370 26.01 -26.88 13.41
C ILE A 370 25.72 -27.73 12.17
N GLU A 371 24.56 -27.63 11.53
CA GLU A 371 24.27 -28.35 10.28
C GLU A 371 24.03 -27.43 9.08
N SER A 372 23.74 -26.16 9.34
CA SER A 372 23.41 -25.15 8.34
C SER A 372 23.94 -23.76 8.74
N LEU A 373 23.85 -22.80 7.82
CA LEU A 373 24.15 -21.38 8.11
C LEU A 373 23.27 -20.86 9.27
N ASP A 374 22.02 -21.28 9.33
CA ASP A 374 21.03 -20.82 10.32
C ASP A 374 21.36 -21.30 11.76
N ASP A 375 22.21 -22.33 11.90
CA ASP A 375 22.66 -22.83 13.20
C ASP A 375 23.84 -22.02 13.78
N LEU A 376 24.47 -21.15 12.98
CA LEU A 376 25.54 -20.28 13.45
C LEU A 376 25.02 -19.17 14.37
N PRO A 377 25.83 -18.66 15.31
CA PRO A 377 25.48 -17.44 16.02
C PRO A 377 25.25 -16.27 15.05
N ASP A 378 24.32 -15.37 15.37
CA ASP A 378 23.93 -14.23 14.51
C ASP A 378 25.13 -13.43 13.96
N TYR A 379 26.17 -13.22 14.78
CA TYR A 379 27.34 -12.46 14.36
C TYR A 379 28.19 -13.16 13.29
N GLU A 380 28.18 -14.51 13.23
CA GLU A 380 28.83 -15.27 12.16
C GLU A 380 27.96 -15.31 10.90
N GLN A 381 26.63 -15.36 11.06
CA GLN A 381 25.71 -15.25 9.92
C GLN A 381 25.90 -13.91 9.21
N LEU A 382 26.02 -12.81 9.96
CA LEU A 382 26.29 -11.45 9.45
C LEU A 382 27.62 -11.27 8.70
N VAL A 383 28.55 -12.24 8.76
CA VAL A 383 29.75 -12.20 7.91
C VAL A 383 29.39 -12.49 6.44
N TRP A 384 28.29 -13.21 6.22
CA TRP A 384 27.82 -13.66 4.92
C TRP A 384 26.58 -12.93 4.41
N LEU A 385 25.84 -12.26 5.31
CA LEU A 385 24.60 -11.52 5.07
C LEU A 385 24.83 -10.01 5.16
#